data_AF-A0A924J3N8-F1
#
_entry.id   AF-A0A924J3N8-F1
#
_cell.length_a   1.000
_cell.length_b   1.000
_cell.length_c   1.000
_cell.angle_alpha   90.00
_cell.angle_beta   90.00
_cell.angle_gamma   90.00
#
_symmetry.space_group_name_H-M   'P 1'
#
loop_
_entity.id
_entity.type
_entity.pdbx_description
1 polymer ?
#
loop_
_entity_poly.entity_id
_entity_poly.type
_entity_poly.pdbx_seq_one_letter_code
_entity_poly.pdbx_strand_id
1 'polypeptide(L)'
;MPAAGVRPGELVLGAVMRLAWRKRPLALLRIVRRAQMTLDQLGDKTRLRLLVAGDGPRQEAMAAYLRRHAMTDRVNLLGRLDR
;
A
#
# COMPACT_ATOMS: atom_id res chain seq x y z
N MET A 1 -10.52 -0.47 -14.10
CA MET A 1 -10.19 0.91 -13.68
C MET A 1 -8.84 1.28 -14.28
N PRO A 2 -8.76 2.08 -15.35
CA PRO A 2 -7.47 2.49 -15.89
C PRO A 2 -6.77 3.37 -14.85
N ALA A 3 -5.44 3.31 -14.81
CA ALA A 3 -4.58 4.07 -13.92
C ALA A 3 -4.62 5.58 -14.29
N ALA A 4 -5.73 6.26 -13.98
CA ALA A 4 -5.82 7.70 -14.06
C ALA A 4 -4.92 8.30 -12.96
N GLY A 5 -3.80 8.90 -13.36
CA GLY A 5 -3.01 9.80 -12.52
C GLY A 5 -1.71 9.27 -11.93
N VAL A 6 -0.99 8.38 -12.62
CA VAL A 6 0.43 8.14 -12.28
C VAL A 6 1.21 9.42 -12.57
N ARG A 7 1.75 10.06 -11.54
CA ARG A 7 2.59 11.25 -11.71
C ARG A 7 3.99 10.83 -12.15
N PRO A 8 4.72 11.67 -12.92
CA PRO A 8 6.14 11.45 -13.15
C PRO A 8 6.88 11.27 -11.81
N GLY A 9 7.69 10.22 -11.69
CA GLY A 9 8.36 9.87 -10.43
C GLY A 9 7.48 9.12 -9.42
N GLU A 10 6.29 8.66 -9.80
CA GLU A 10 5.45 7.80 -8.96
C GLU A 10 5.45 6.35 -9.47
N LEU A 11 5.72 5.40 -8.57
CA LEU A 11 5.56 3.97 -8.84
C LEU A 11 4.33 3.45 -8.10
N VAL A 12 3.31 3.09 -8.88
CA VAL A 12 2.06 2.55 -8.35
C VAL A 12 2.12 1.02 -8.29
N LEU A 13 1.94 0.48 -7.09
CA LEU A 13 1.88 -0.94 -6.78
C LEU A 13 0.42 -1.34 -6.56
N GLY A 14 -0.01 -2.44 -7.20
CA GLY A 14 -1.33 -3.04 -6.99
C GLY A 14 -1.22 -4.37 -6.25
N ALA A 15 -2.06 -4.58 -5.25
CA ALA A 15 -2.20 -5.87 -4.56
C ALA A 15 -3.67 -6.24 -4.43
N VAL A 16 -4.05 -7.41 -4.95
CA VAL A 16 -5.42 -7.93 -4.86
C VAL A 16 -5.40 -9.23 -4.06
N MET A 17 -6.02 -9.24 -2.88
CA MET A 17 -6.07 -10.43 -2.02
C MET A 17 -7.11 -10.30 -0.91
N ARG A 18 -7.57 -11.44 -0.38
CA ARG A 18 -8.21 -11.46 0.95
C ARG A 18 -7.19 -11.07 2.02
N LEU A 19 -7.56 -10.14 2.90
CA LEU A 19 -6.77 -9.65 4.03
C LEU A 19 -6.81 -10.65 5.20
N ALA A 20 -6.19 -11.81 4.98
CA ALA A 20 -6.12 -12.91 5.94
C ALA A 20 -4.68 -13.12 6.47
N TRP A 21 -4.53 -13.83 7.60
CA TRP A 21 -3.26 -14.05 8.30
C TRP A 21 -2.23 -14.71 7.38
N ARG A 22 -2.64 -15.77 6.67
CA ARG A 22 -1.79 -16.50 5.72
C ARG A 22 -1.24 -15.66 4.57
N LYS A 23 -1.93 -14.57 4.20
CA LYS A 23 -1.50 -13.65 3.14
C LYS A 23 -0.54 -12.56 3.65
N ARG A 24 -0.32 -12.51 4.97
CA ARG A 24 0.64 -11.61 5.64
C ARG A 24 0.54 -10.13 5.20
N PRO A 25 -0.66 -9.52 5.18
CA PRO A 25 -0.85 -8.17 4.66
C PRO A 25 0.00 -7.08 5.34
N LEU A 26 0.30 -7.22 6.64
CA LEU A 26 1.19 -6.27 7.32
C LEU A 26 2.65 -6.36 6.85
N ALA A 27 3.09 -7.53 6.36
CA ALA A 27 4.42 -7.67 5.80
C ALA A 27 4.55 -6.86 4.50
N LEU A 28 3.52 -6.83 3.66
CA LEU A 28 3.47 -5.98 2.48
C LEU A 28 3.63 -4.49 2.85
N LEU A 29 2.89 -4.00 3.85
CA LEU A 29 3.01 -2.61 4.30
C LEU A 29 4.42 -2.29 4.83
N ARG A 30 5.04 -3.23 5.56
CA ARG A 30 6.42 -3.09 6.04
C ARG A 30 7.43 -3.01 4.89
N ILE A 31 7.25 -3.82 3.85
CA ILE A 31 8.11 -3.82 2.65
C ILE A 31 8.01 -2.47 1.95
N VAL A 32 6.79 -1.98 1.66
CA VAL A 32 6.59 -0.70 0.98
C VAL A 32 7.15 0.47 1.80
N ARG A 33 6.93 0.48 3.12
CA ARG A 33 7.51 1.50 4.01
C ARG A 33 9.04 1.50 3.94
N ARG A 34 9.65 0.32 4.06
CA ARG A 34 11.11 0.18 4.02
C ARG A 34 11.67 0.57 2.66
N ALA A 35 11.01 0.17 1.57
CA ALA A 35 11.41 0.53 0.22
C ALA A 35 11.40 2.05 0.02
N GLN A 36 10.33 2.75 0.46
CA GLN A 36 10.32 4.21 0.40
C GLN A 36 11.46 4.83 1.23
N MET A 37 11.68 4.36 2.46
CA MET A 37 12.78 4.87 3.29
C MET A 37 14.15 4.66 2.62
N THR A 38 14.35 3.55 1.93
CA THR A 38 15.59 3.29 1.19
C THR A 38 15.74 4.22 0.00
N LEU A 39 14.67 4.50 -0.75
CA LEU A 39 14.69 5.49 -1.84
C LEU A 39 15.05 6.89 -1.31
N ASP A 40 14.42 7.29 -0.21
CA ASP A 40 14.68 8.58 0.43
C ASP A 40 16.16 8.70 0.87
N GLN A 41 16.73 7.63 1.44
CA GLN A 41 18.15 7.58 1.86
C GLN A 41 19.13 7.67 0.68
N LEU A 42 18.75 7.17 -0.49
CA LEU A 42 19.54 7.24 -1.72
C LEU A 42 19.37 8.56 -2.47
N GLY A 43 18.51 9.47 -1.99
CA GLY A 43 18.16 10.71 -2.69
C GLY A 43 17.31 10.48 -3.94
N ASP A 44 16.71 9.30 -4.09
CA ASP A 44 15.82 8.98 -5.19
C ASP A 44 14.46 9.66 -4.95
N LYS A 45 13.97 10.39 -5.96
CA LYS A 45 12.71 11.15 -5.88
C LYS A 45 11.47 10.27 -6.14
N THR A 46 11.65 8.98 -6.37
CA THR A 46 10.55 8.05 -6.64
C THR A 46 9.64 7.91 -5.41
N ARG A 47 8.33 8.11 -5.63
CA ARG A 47 7.30 7.94 -4.61
C ARG A 47 6.52 6.66 -4.85
N LEU A 48 6.50 5.77 -3.86
CA LEU A 48 5.72 4.55 -3.89
C LEU A 48 4.28 4.82 -3.45
N ARG A 49 3.32 4.38 -4.27
CA ARG A 49 1.90 4.34 -3.92
C ARG A 49 1.39 2.92 -3.99
N LEU A 50 0.66 2.47 -2.97
CA LEU A 50 0.10 1.11 -2.92
C LEU A 50 -1.42 1.16 -2.95
N LEU A 51 -2.02 0.42 -3.88
CA LEU A 51 -3.44 0.16 -3.95
C LEU A 51 -3.70 -1.28 -3.50
N VAL A 52 -4.46 -1.46 -2.43
CA VAL A 52 -4.81 -2.79 -1.91
C VAL A 52 -6.30 -3.03 -2.08
N ALA A 53 -6.65 -4.00 -2.91
CA ALA A 53 -8.02 -4.46 -3.11
C ALA A 53 -8.25 -5.78 -2.39
N GLY A 54 -9.40 -5.86 -1.72
CA GLY A 54 -9.88 -7.00 -0.95
C GLY A 54 -10.21 -6.64 0.49
N ASP A 55 -10.95 -7.54 1.12
CA ASP A 55 -11.46 -7.42 2.49
C ASP A 55 -10.90 -8.55 3.37
N GLY A 56 -11.14 -8.47 4.67
CA GLY A 56 -10.90 -9.60 5.56
C GLY A 56 -10.49 -9.20 6.98
N PRO A 57 -10.32 -10.19 7.86
CA PRO A 57 -10.20 -9.90 9.29
C PRO A 57 -8.89 -9.17 9.69
N ARG A 58 -7.92 -8.98 8.78
CA ARG A 58 -6.74 -8.12 9.00
C ARG A 58 -6.95 -6.66 8.61
N GLN A 59 -8.10 -6.27 8.07
CA GLN A 59 -8.33 -4.93 7.53
C GLN A 59 -8.10 -3.83 8.60
N GLU A 60 -8.66 -4.01 9.79
CA GLU A 60 -8.49 -3.05 10.88
C GLU A 60 -7.03 -2.93 11.33
N ALA A 61 -6.32 -4.06 11.41
CA ALA A 61 -4.90 -4.08 11.75
C ALA A 61 -4.05 -3.34 10.69
N MET A 62 -4.41 -3.45 9.40
CA MET A 62 -3.77 -2.68 8.33
C MET A 62 -4.07 -1.19 8.50
N ALA A 63 -5.33 -0.80 8.70
CA ALA A 63 -5.71 0.59 8.89
C ALA A 63 -4.99 1.22 10.10
N ALA A 64 -4.89 0.49 11.21
CA ALA A 64 -4.14 0.93 12.39
C ALA A 64 -2.64 1.11 12.08
N TYR A 65 -2.03 0.18 11.33
CA TYR A 65 -0.64 0.30 10.88
C TYR A 65 -0.42 1.55 10.01
N LEU A 66 -1.32 1.81 9.06
CA LEU A 66 -1.22 2.98 8.17
C LEU A 66 -1.29 4.29 8.94
N ARG A 67 -2.21 4.41 9.90
CA ARG A 67 -2.30 5.58 10.79
C ARG A 67 -1.03 5.75 11.62
N ARG A 68 -0.57 4.66 12.27
CA ARG A 68 0.63 4.66 13.12
C ARG A 68 1.90 5.10 12.38
N HIS A 69 1.99 4.81 11.09
CA HIS A 69 3.19 5.06 10.29
C HIS A 69 3.01 6.19 9.27
N ALA A 70 1.95 7.00 9.38
CA ALA A 70 1.65 8.10 8.46
C ALA A 70 1.71 7.70 6.97
N MET A 71 1.09 6.56 6.66
CA MET A 71 1.06 5.98 5.31
C MET A 71 -0.31 6.11 4.62
N THR A 72 -1.27 6.80 5.23
CA THR A 72 -2.63 6.96 4.70
C THR A 72 -2.68 7.82 3.43
N ASP A 73 -1.63 8.60 3.16
CA ASP A 73 -1.47 9.43 1.96
C ASP A 73 -1.00 8.62 0.74
N ARG A 74 -0.39 7.46 0.96
CA ARG A 74 0.29 6.67 -0.07
C ARG A 74 -0.25 5.24 -0.20
N VAL A 75 -1.07 4.78 0.74
CA VAL A 75 -1.69 3.46 0.69
C VAL A 75 -3.20 3.58 0.74
N ASN A 76 -3.87 3.11 -0.31
CA ASN A 76 -5.32 3.08 -0.39
C ASN A 76 -5.81 1.64 -0.17
N LEU A 77 -6.55 1.43 0.93
CA LEU A 77 -7.31 0.20 1.13
C LEU A 77 -8.65 0.36 0.42
N LEU A 78 -8.79 -0.24 -0.76
CA LEU A 78 -9.96 -0.11 -1.63
C LEU A 78 -11.15 -0.94 -1.15
N GLY A 79 -10.94 -1.83 -0.18
CA GLY A 79 -11.97 -2.78 0.27
C GLY A 79 -12.28 -3.81 -0.82
N ARG A 80 -13.44 -4.47 -0.71
CA ARG A 80 -13.93 -5.40 -1.73
C ARG A 80 -14.16 -4.64 -3.05
N LEU A 81 -13.62 -5.19 -4.15
CA LEU A 81 -13.95 -4.72 -5.49
C LEU A 81 -15.06 -5.62 -6.04
N ASP A 82 -16.16 -5.02 -6.49
CA ASP A 82 -17.31 -5.74 -7.02
C ASP A 82 -17.26 -5.92 -8.55
N ARG A 83 -16.30 -5.29 -9.23
CA ARG A 83 -16.14 -5.29 -10.70
C ARG A 83 -14.69 -5.16 -11.12
#